data_AF-A0A1E3B2M8-F1
#
_entry.id   AF-A0A1E3B2M8-F1
#
_cell.length_a   1.000
_cell.length_b   1.000
_cell.length_c   1.000
_cell.angle_alpha   90.00
_cell.angle_beta   90.00
_cell.angle_gamma   90.00
#
_symmetry.space_group_name_H-M   'P 1'
#
loop_
_entity.id
_entity.type
_entity.pdbx_description
1 polymer ?
#
loop_
_entity_poly.entity_id
_entity_poly.type
_entity_poly.pdbx_seq_one_letter_code
_entity_poly.pdbx_strand_id
1 'polypeptide(L)'
;MASRMSLQNLPVEIFNHIIESLVASVGIFKAVRLRSVNTRFNSAIWFAICTRQVIDIKDPAIPGLYLYMPTSLKGRILLSKSYSQEAIKEDKALFVIASTNQALDSLTQPNEQRRFEQHRMISEAVAAIGSYEISWLDRNGQEVSTEEVQTHNLISGAIVIGNLPLVQSLMGKISVNANVNRENPYFGRPLHTAAAWGRIEIVQYLLDHGADLNRFTGAQGEDNDDDWEHARLHSRHEY
;
A
#
# COMPACT_ATOMS: atom_id res chain seq x y z
N MET A 1 17.11 -46.47 -22.04
CA MET A 1 15.77 -45.94 -21.67
C MET A 1 15.91 -44.44 -21.44
N ALA A 2 15.40 -43.61 -22.35
CA ALA A 2 15.37 -42.17 -22.11
C ALA A 2 14.35 -41.89 -21.00
N SER A 3 14.82 -41.46 -19.83
CA SER A 3 13.95 -40.96 -18.76
C SER A 3 13.14 -39.80 -19.34
N ARG A 4 11.80 -39.96 -19.42
CA ARG A 4 10.91 -38.85 -19.82
C ARG A 4 11.16 -37.71 -18.84
N MET A 5 11.79 -36.65 -19.33
CA MET A 5 12.05 -35.46 -18.51
C MET A 5 10.71 -34.83 -18.18
N SER A 6 10.23 -35.07 -16.96
CA SER A 6 9.03 -34.42 -16.44
C SER A 6 9.33 -32.93 -16.28
N LEU A 7 8.36 -32.07 -16.62
CA LEU A 7 8.43 -30.63 -16.38
C LEU A 7 8.79 -30.31 -14.91
N GLN A 8 8.42 -31.20 -13.99
CA GLN A 8 8.69 -31.08 -12.55
C GLN A 8 10.16 -31.31 -12.18
N ASN A 9 10.94 -31.96 -13.05
CA ASN A 9 12.35 -32.31 -12.82
C ASN A 9 13.32 -31.31 -13.46
N LEU A 10 12.81 -30.26 -14.10
CA LEU A 10 13.66 -29.22 -14.67
C LEU A 10 14.37 -28.42 -13.56
N PRO A 11 15.57 -27.88 -13.83
CA PRO A 11 16.17 -26.84 -12.99
C PRO A 11 15.20 -25.66 -12.78
N VAL A 12 15.29 -24.99 -11.64
CA VAL A 12 14.34 -23.95 -11.24
C VAL A 12 14.38 -22.75 -12.20
N GLU A 13 15.55 -22.43 -12.73
CA GLU A 13 15.80 -21.34 -13.66
C GLU A 13 15.09 -21.58 -14.99
N ILE A 14 15.26 -22.77 -15.56
CA ILE A 14 14.61 -23.17 -16.82
C ILE A 14 13.09 -23.23 -16.64
N PHE A 15 12.64 -23.80 -15.53
CA PHE A 15 11.21 -23.87 -15.21
C PHE A 15 10.61 -22.46 -15.11
N ASN A 16 11.28 -21.53 -14.42
CA ASN A 16 10.81 -20.16 -14.28
C ASN A 16 10.75 -19.45 -15.63
N HIS A 17 11.75 -19.59 -16.50
CA HIS A 17 11.70 -19.01 -17.85
C HIS A 17 10.56 -19.55 -18.72
N ILE A 18 10.24 -20.84 -18.60
CA ILE A 18 9.07 -21.43 -19.27
C ILE A 18 7.79 -20.79 -18.73
N ILE A 19 7.65 -20.66 -17.41
CA ILE A 19 6.48 -20.05 -16.79
C ILE A 19 6.36 -18.56 -17.12
N GLU A 20 7.47 -17.82 -17.17
CA GLU A 20 7.51 -16.42 -17.62
C GLU A 20 6.98 -16.32 -19.06
N SER A 21 7.50 -17.12 -19.99
CA SER A 21 7.04 -17.16 -21.39
C SER A 21 5.55 -17.55 -21.49
N LEU A 22 5.12 -18.49 -20.66
CA LEU A 22 3.72 -18.90 -20.57
C LEU A 22 2.83 -17.74 -20.10
N VAL A 23 3.21 -17.06 -19.01
CA VAL A 23 2.48 -15.90 -18.48
C VAL A 23 2.34 -14.82 -19.56
N ALA A 24 3.42 -14.49 -20.27
CA ALA A 24 3.40 -13.52 -21.37
C ALA A 24 2.42 -13.91 -22.48
N SER A 25 2.42 -15.19 -22.88
CA SER A 25 1.60 -15.66 -24.01
C SER A 25 0.11 -15.80 -23.68
N VAL A 26 -0.25 -16.25 -22.47
CA VAL A 26 -1.65 -16.51 -22.10
C VAL A 26 -2.32 -15.33 -21.39
N GLY A 27 -1.53 -14.37 -20.90
CA GLY A 27 -1.98 -13.22 -20.12
C GLY A 27 -2.28 -13.55 -18.65
N ILE A 28 -2.32 -12.51 -17.82
CA ILE A 28 -2.34 -12.64 -16.35
C ILE A 28 -3.55 -13.42 -15.82
N PHE A 29 -4.74 -13.22 -16.37
CA PHE A 29 -5.97 -13.87 -15.89
C PHE A 29 -5.92 -15.39 -16.08
N LYS A 30 -5.43 -15.86 -17.24
CA LYS A 30 -5.26 -17.29 -17.51
C LYS A 30 -4.08 -17.84 -16.71
N ALA A 31 -2.98 -17.09 -16.59
CA ALA A 31 -1.81 -17.49 -15.83
C ALA A 31 -2.14 -17.71 -14.34
N VAL A 32 -2.92 -16.83 -13.71
CA VAL A 32 -3.30 -16.97 -12.28
C VAL A 32 -4.09 -18.26 -12.03
N ARG A 33 -4.91 -18.71 -12.98
CA ARG A 33 -5.64 -20.00 -12.86
C ARG A 33 -4.70 -21.20 -12.82
N LEU A 34 -3.54 -21.12 -13.46
CA LEU A 34 -2.55 -22.21 -13.47
C LEU A 34 -1.84 -22.40 -12.12
N ARG A 35 -2.07 -21.51 -11.14
CA ARG A 35 -1.54 -21.65 -9.78
C ARG A 35 -2.09 -22.86 -9.04
N SER A 36 -3.27 -23.36 -9.43
CA SER A 36 -3.89 -24.53 -8.81
C SER A 36 -3.26 -25.87 -9.24
N VAL A 37 -2.35 -25.85 -10.21
CA VAL A 37 -1.71 -27.08 -10.74
C VAL A 37 -0.87 -27.76 -9.67
N ASN A 38 0.04 -27.03 -9.03
CA ASN A 38 0.80 -27.46 -7.85
C ASN A 38 1.55 -26.28 -7.21
N THR A 39 2.21 -26.52 -6.08
CA THR A 39 2.99 -25.52 -5.34
C THR A 39 4.11 -24.90 -6.17
N ARG A 40 4.77 -25.67 -7.06
CA ARG A 40 5.85 -25.19 -7.92
C ARG A 40 5.33 -24.21 -8.99
N PHE A 41 4.21 -24.52 -9.63
CA PHE A 41 3.50 -23.60 -10.53
C PHE A 41 3.04 -22.36 -9.78
N ASN A 42 2.42 -22.51 -8.60
CA ASN A 42 1.99 -21.39 -7.78
C ASN A 42 3.16 -20.43 -7.48
N SER A 43 4.30 -20.95 -7.04
CA SER A 43 5.50 -20.14 -6.74
C SER A 43 6.11 -19.51 -7.99
N ALA A 44 6.24 -20.25 -9.09
CA ALA A 44 6.83 -19.72 -10.32
C ALA A 44 5.94 -18.67 -11.01
N ILE A 45 4.62 -18.85 -11.00
CA ILE A 45 3.67 -17.84 -11.50
C ILE A 45 3.73 -16.60 -10.61
N TRP A 46 3.83 -16.77 -9.29
CA TRP A 46 4.04 -15.63 -8.40
C TRP A 46 5.36 -14.91 -8.68
N PHE A 47 6.44 -15.65 -8.90
CA PHE A 47 7.73 -15.08 -9.25
C PHE A 47 7.68 -14.33 -10.59
N ALA A 48 7.04 -14.90 -11.61
CA ALA A 48 6.86 -14.29 -12.91
C ALA A 48 6.05 -12.98 -12.85
N ILE A 49 4.97 -12.94 -12.05
CA ILE A 49 4.10 -11.76 -11.94
C ILE A 49 4.69 -10.71 -11.00
N CYS A 50 5.12 -11.10 -9.80
CA CYS A 50 5.53 -10.15 -8.76
C CYS A 50 6.96 -9.63 -8.93
N THR A 51 7.88 -10.54 -9.27
CA THR A 51 9.32 -10.25 -9.26
C THR A 51 9.82 -9.93 -10.65
N ARG A 52 9.51 -10.79 -11.62
CA ARG A 52 9.93 -10.60 -13.01
C ARG A 52 9.05 -9.61 -13.77
N GLN A 53 7.80 -9.44 -13.31
CA GLN A 53 6.82 -8.50 -13.86
C GLN A 53 6.72 -8.60 -15.38
N VAL A 54 6.61 -9.85 -15.84
CA VAL A 54 6.58 -10.19 -17.27
C VAL A 54 5.43 -9.49 -18.01
N ILE A 55 4.40 -9.06 -17.27
CA ILE A 55 3.32 -8.22 -17.75
C ILE A 55 3.32 -6.96 -16.90
N ASP A 56 3.37 -5.79 -17.55
CA ASP A 56 3.20 -4.53 -16.83
C ASP A 56 1.74 -4.42 -16.36
N ILE A 57 1.54 -4.27 -15.06
CA ILE A 57 0.21 -4.12 -14.47
C ILE A 57 -0.45 -2.78 -14.82
N LYS A 58 0.34 -1.83 -15.32
CA LYS A 58 -0.12 -0.55 -15.87
C LYS A 58 -0.22 -0.56 -17.40
N ASP A 59 -0.07 -1.72 -18.05
CA ASP A 59 -0.13 -1.83 -19.51
C ASP A 59 -1.48 -1.29 -20.03
N PRO A 60 -1.48 -0.28 -20.91
CA PRO A 60 -2.70 0.29 -21.47
C PRO A 60 -3.53 -0.72 -22.28
N ALA A 61 -2.93 -1.83 -22.74
CA ALA A 61 -3.63 -2.93 -23.40
C ALA A 61 -4.46 -3.79 -22.43
N ILE A 62 -4.26 -3.66 -21.12
CA ILE A 62 -5.04 -4.35 -20.08
C ILE A 62 -5.61 -3.32 -19.09
N PRO A 63 -6.46 -2.38 -19.57
CA PRO A 63 -6.95 -1.30 -18.75
C PRO A 63 -7.76 -1.85 -17.57
N GLY A 64 -7.48 -1.32 -16.38
CA GLY A 64 -8.18 -1.70 -15.15
C GLY A 64 -7.66 -2.95 -14.44
N LEU A 65 -6.67 -3.68 -14.99
CA LEU A 65 -6.03 -4.80 -14.27
C LEU A 65 -5.51 -4.35 -12.90
N TYR A 66 -4.86 -3.19 -12.87
CA TYR A 66 -4.42 -2.59 -11.61
C TYR A 66 -5.60 -2.34 -10.68
N LEU A 67 -6.72 -1.78 -11.14
CA LEU A 67 -7.88 -1.47 -10.29
C LEU A 67 -8.43 -2.71 -9.58
N TYR A 68 -8.67 -3.79 -10.33
CA TYR A 68 -9.26 -5.03 -9.79
C TYR A 68 -8.26 -5.93 -9.04
N MET A 69 -6.97 -5.60 -9.07
CA MET A 69 -5.95 -6.40 -8.40
C MET A 69 -6.06 -6.25 -6.87
N PRO A 70 -5.99 -7.36 -6.09
CA PRO A 70 -5.95 -7.30 -4.64
C PRO A 70 -4.78 -6.46 -4.12
N THR A 71 -5.01 -5.70 -3.04
CA THR A 71 -4.01 -4.81 -2.43
C THR A 71 -2.72 -5.54 -2.03
N SER A 72 -2.84 -6.77 -1.52
CA SER A 72 -1.67 -7.59 -1.17
C SER A 72 -0.79 -7.92 -2.37
N LEU A 73 -1.38 -8.12 -3.55
CA LEU A 73 -0.63 -8.36 -4.77
C LEU A 73 -0.01 -7.06 -5.31
N LYS A 74 -0.77 -5.96 -5.31
CA LYS A 74 -0.23 -4.64 -5.66
C LYS A 74 0.99 -4.29 -4.81
N GLY A 75 0.88 -4.44 -3.49
CA GLY A 75 1.96 -4.18 -2.54
C GLY A 75 3.21 -4.99 -2.87
N ARG A 76 3.08 -6.30 -3.13
CA ARG A 76 4.22 -7.15 -3.52
C ARG A 76 4.92 -6.69 -4.80
N ILE A 77 4.16 -6.26 -5.80
CA ILE A 77 4.73 -5.77 -7.07
C ILE A 77 5.45 -4.44 -6.85
N LEU A 78 4.81 -3.50 -6.16
CA LEU A 78 5.40 -2.20 -5.82
C LEU A 78 6.66 -2.38 -4.96
N LEU A 79 6.63 -3.28 -3.97
CA LEU A 79 7.80 -3.60 -3.15
C LEU A 79 8.97 -4.08 -4.00
N SER A 80 8.73 -5.03 -4.91
CA SER A 80 9.77 -5.52 -5.80
C SER A 80 10.35 -4.42 -6.68
N LYS A 81 9.51 -3.52 -7.22
CA LYS A 81 9.98 -2.38 -8.04
C LYS A 81 10.73 -1.34 -7.21
N SER A 82 10.36 -1.16 -5.94
CA SER A 82 10.96 -0.16 -5.05
C SER A 82 12.43 -0.42 -4.70
N TYR A 83 13.01 -1.54 -5.12
CA TYR A 83 14.45 -1.80 -5.01
C TYR A 83 15.27 -1.29 -6.21
N SER A 84 14.64 -0.92 -7.34
CA SER A 84 15.33 -0.38 -8.52
C SER A 84 15.46 1.14 -8.44
N GLN A 85 16.69 1.65 -8.59
CA GLN A 85 16.98 3.09 -8.56
C GLN A 85 16.41 3.81 -9.79
N GLU A 86 16.28 3.12 -10.90
CA GLU A 86 15.69 3.63 -12.13
C GLU A 86 14.18 3.80 -11.96
N ALA A 87 13.49 2.76 -11.49
CA ALA A 87 12.04 2.78 -11.32
C ALA A 87 11.58 3.83 -10.29
N ILE A 88 12.36 4.03 -9.22
CA ILE A 88 12.10 5.04 -8.18
C ILE A 88 12.10 6.47 -8.73
N LYS A 89 12.89 6.76 -9.77
CA LYS A 89 12.95 8.11 -10.37
C LYS A 89 11.68 8.46 -11.15
N GLU A 90 11.02 7.44 -11.68
CA GLU A 90 9.86 7.58 -12.56
C GLU A 90 8.52 7.47 -11.80
N ASP A 91 8.51 6.78 -10.65
CA ASP A 91 7.30 6.53 -9.87
C ASP A 91 7.45 6.99 -8.41
N LYS A 92 6.71 8.06 -8.06
CA LYS A 92 6.72 8.64 -6.71
C LYS A 92 6.28 7.66 -5.63
N ALA A 93 5.35 6.73 -5.92
CA ALA A 93 4.92 5.75 -4.93
C ALA A 93 6.07 4.77 -4.62
N LEU A 94 6.86 4.38 -5.62
CA LEU A 94 8.06 3.57 -5.42
C LEU A 94 9.11 4.32 -4.59
N PHE A 95 9.32 5.61 -4.87
CA PHE A 95 10.19 6.45 -4.05
C PHE A 95 9.73 6.51 -2.59
N VAL A 96 8.44 6.70 -2.34
CA VAL A 96 7.88 6.76 -0.98
C VAL A 96 8.08 5.42 -0.25
N ILE A 97 7.81 4.29 -0.91
CA ILE A 97 8.04 2.96 -0.33
C ILE A 97 9.52 2.79 0.02
N ALA A 98 10.43 3.07 -0.92
CA ALA A 98 11.86 2.89 -0.73
C ALA A 98 12.42 3.77 0.40
N SER A 99 12.14 5.08 0.35
CA SER A 99 12.63 6.05 1.34
C SER A 99 12.06 5.81 2.74
N THR A 100 10.78 5.47 2.85
CA THR A 100 10.13 5.15 4.13
C THR A 100 10.74 3.90 4.75
N ASN A 101 10.92 2.84 3.95
CA ASN A 101 11.55 1.59 4.40
C ASN A 101 12.98 1.83 4.89
N GLN A 102 13.79 2.58 4.13
CA GLN A 102 15.17 2.91 4.50
C GLN A 102 15.24 3.69 5.82
N ALA A 103 14.37 4.68 6.00
CA ALA A 103 14.31 5.49 7.21
C ALA A 103 13.87 4.65 8.43
N LEU A 104 12.85 3.80 8.27
CA LEU A 104 12.41 2.89 9.31
C LEU A 104 13.50 1.87 9.69
N ASP A 105 14.22 1.32 8.72
CA ASP A 105 15.32 0.38 8.97
C ASP A 105 16.43 1.01 9.81
N SER A 106 16.75 2.28 9.54
CA SER A 106 17.77 3.02 10.28
C SER A 106 17.34 3.31 11.73
N LEU A 107 16.05 3.55 11.96
CA LEU A 107 15.50 3.86 13.27
C LEU A 107 15.15 2.64 14.12
N THR A 108 14.73 1.55 13.48
CA THR A 108 14.24 0.34 14.18
C THR A 108 15.24 -0.81 14.19
N GLN A 109 16.24 -0.78 13.31
CA GLN A 109 17.28 -1.80 13.16
C GLN A 109 16.73 -3.23 13.22
N PRO A 110 15.74 -3.58 12.37
CA PRO A 110 15.05 -4.85 12.45
C PRO A 110 15.96 -5.99 11.99
N ASN A 111 15.73 -7.18 12.55
CA ASN A 111 16.27 -8.41 11.98
C ASN A 111 15.67 -8.67 10.58
N GLU A 112 16.25 -9.61 9.84
CA GLU A 112 15.87 -9.87 8.45
C GLU A 112 14.38 -10.23 8.28
N GLN A 113 13.87 -11.08 9.17
CA GLN A 113 12.46 -11.49 9.13
C GLN A 113 11.51 -10.29 9.34
N ARG A 114 11.74 -9.50 10.40
CA ARG A 114 10.92 -8.31 10.68
C ARG A 114 11.06 -7.25 9.60
N ARG A 115 12.25 -7.09 9.02
CA ARG A 115 12.49 -6.17 7.90
C ARG A 115 11.60 -6.53 6.71
N PHE A 116 11.57 -7.81 6.34
CA PHE A 116 10.74 -8.29 5.25
C PHE A 116 9.25 -8.03 5.51
N GLU A 117 8.77 -8.34 6.72
CA GLU A 117 7.39 -8.10 7.13
C GLU A 117 7.04 -6.61 7.11
N GLN A 118 7.90 -5.76 7.67
CA GLN A 118 7.78 -4.30 7.64
C GLN A 118 7.67 -3.77 6.21
N HIS A 119 8.62 -4.11 5.36
CA HIS A 119 8.65 -3.64 3.96
C HIS A 119 7.38 -4.02 3.21
N ARG A 120 6.91 -5.25 3.43
CA ARG A 120 5.64 -5.73 2.87
C ARG A 120 4.48 -4.87 3.34
N MET A 121 4.35 -4.63 4.64
CA MET A 121 3.26 -3.84 5.19
C MET A 121 3.24 -2.40 4.66
N ILE A 122 4.40 -1.76 4.55
CA ILE A 122 4.52 -0.41 3.96
C ILE A 122 4.04 -0.42 2.51
N SER A 123 4.50 -1.36 1.70
CA SER A 123 4.09 -1.46 0.30
C SER A 123 2.59 -1.74 0.12
N GLU A 124 2.00 -2.57 1.00
CA GLU A 124 0.57 -2.88 1.01
C GLU A 124 -0.26 -1.65 1.41
N ALA A 125 0.22 -0.87 2.39
CA ALA A 125 -0.43 0.37 2.79
C ALA A 125 -0.45 1.40 1.65
N VAL A 126 0.69 1.60 0.98
CA VAL A 126 0.77 2.50 -0.18
C VAL A 126 -0.10 2.04 -1.34
N ALA A 127 -0.20 0.72 -1.57
CA ALA A 127 -1.06 0.15 -2.59
C ALA A 127 -2.56 0.34 -2.33
N ALA A 128 -2.97 0.50 -1.07
CA ALA A 128 -4.38 0.54 -0.66
C ALA A 128 -5.07 1.86 -1.03
N ILE A 129 -4.33 2.98 -1.03
CA ILE A 129 -4.91 4.31 -1.28
C ILE A 129 -5.32 4.52 -2.74
N GLY A 130 -4.66 3.81 -3.68
CA GLY A 130 -4.99 3.89 -5.11
C GLY A 130 -4.51 5.21 -5.72
N SER A 131 -3.33 5.19 -6.37
CA SER A 131 -2.75 6.38 -6.98
C SER A 131 -3.53 6.83 -8.22
N TYR A 132 -4.22 7.97 -8.13
CA TYR A 132 -4.43 8.85 -9.28
C TYR A 132 -3.99 10.25 -8.85
N GLU A 133 -2.90 10.71 -9.46
CA GLU A 133 -2.39 12.09 -9.43
C GLU A 133 -2.46 12.81 -8.07
N ILE A 134 -1.53 12.46 -7.18
CA ILE A 134 -1.31 13.26 -5.99
C ILE A 134 -0.50 14.49 -6.38
N SER A 135 -1.18 15.63 -6.38
CA SER A 135 -0.57 16.96 -6.41
C SER A 135 -0.06 17.30 -5.01
N TRP A 136 1.22 17.64 -4.86
CA TRP A 136 1.88 17.97 -3.58
C TRP A 136 1.50 19.37 -3.07
N LEU A 137 0.30 19.81 -3.37
CA LEU A 137 -0.16 21.13 -3.02
C LEU A 137 -0.81 21.08 -1.63
N ASP A 138 -0.39 21.98 -0.74
CA ASP A 138 -1.11 22.24 0.49
C ASP A 138 -2.52 22.79 0.19
N ARG A 139 -3.31 23.12 1.22
CA ARG A 139 -4.65 23.71 1.06
C ARG A 139 -4.67 25.02 0.27
N ASN A 140 -3.51 25.65 0.07
CA ASN A 140 -3.33 26.93 -0.61
C ASN A 140 -2.70 26.77 -2.00
N GLY A 141 -2.50 25.54 -2.50
CA GLY A 141 -1.88 25.35 -3.80
C GLY A 141 -0.35 25.46 -3.79
N GLN A 142 0.31 25.39 -2.62
CA GLN A 142 1.78 25.49 -2.50
C GLN A 142 2.45 24.13 -2.38
N GLU A 143 3.59 23.97 -3.04
CA GLU A 143 4.39 22.75 -2.97
C GLU A 143 4.90 22.53 -1.53
N VAL A 144 4.46 21.44 -0.90
CA VAL A 144 4.89 21.08 0.46
C VAL A 144 6.38 20.74 0.44
N SER A 145 7.13 21.21 1.43
CA SER A 145 8.57 20.90 1.56
C SER A 145 8.84 19.39 1.60
N THR A 146 9.94 18.97 0.96
CA THR A 146 10.32 17.55 0.85
C THR A 146 10.56 16.89 2.21
N GLU A 147 11.13 17.62 3.17
CA GLU A 147 11.43 17.14 4.51
C GLU A 147 10.17 16.89 5.35
N GLU A 148 9.20 17.80 5.28
CA GLU A 148 7.93 17.65 5.97
C GLU A 148 7.14 16.47 5.40
N VAL A 149 7.09 16.33 4.07
CA VAL A 149 6.48 15.18 3.39
C VAL A 149 7.11 13.87 3.84
N GLN A 150 8.45 13.79 3.83
CA GLN A 150 9.18 12.59 4.24
C GLN A 150 8.90 12.25 5.70
N THR A 151 8.80 13.26 6.56
CA THR A 151 8.48 13.05 7.98
C THR A 151 7.06 12.51 8.16
N HIS A 152 6.07 13.02 7.40
CA HIS A 152 4.71 12.48 7.43
C HIS A 152 4.61 11.06 6.87
N ASN A 153 5.38 10.74 5.83
CA ASN A 153 5.49 9.37 5.32
C ASN A 153 6.09 8.43 6.37
N LEU A 154 7.13 8.90 7.08
CA LEU A 154 7.78 8.15 8.14
C LEU A 154 6.84 7.91 9.34
N ILE A 155 6.09 8.92 9.76
CA ILE A 155 5.03 8.77 10.78
C ILE A 155 4.01 7.74 10.34
N SER A 156 3.53 7.83 9.09
CA SER A 156 2.55 6.89 8.54
C SER A 156 3.10 5.47 8.51
N GLY A 157 4.38 5.31 8.16
CA GLY A 157 5.06 4.02 8.21
C GLY A 157 5.19 3.48 9.64
N ALA A 158 5.53 4.32 10.62
CA ALA A 158 5.58 3.96 12.02
C ALA A 158 4.21 3.50 12.56
N ILE A 159 3.13 4.16 12.11
CA ILE A 159 1.75 3.73 12.39
C ILE A 159 1.50 2.35 11.80
N VAL A 160 1.77 2.13 10.51
CA VAL A 160 1.54 0.84 9.83
C VAL A 160 2.24 -0.31 10.55
N ILE A 161 3.50 -0.15 10.96
CA ILE A 161 4.25 -1.18 11.68
C ILE A 161 3.82 -1.35 13.15
N GLY A 162 3.03 -0.40 13.69
CA GLY A 162 2.55 -0.45 15.07
C GLY A 162 3.57 -0.01 16.11
N ASN A 163 4.54 0.81 15.74
CA ASN A 163 5.59 1.26 16.66
C ASN A 163 5.18 2.56 17.35
N LEU A 164 4.38 2.45 18.42
CA LEU A 164 3.88 3.59 19.19
C LEU A 164 5.01 4.51 19.73
N PRO A 165 6.10 4.00 20.35
CA PRO A 165 7.19 4.86 20.81
C PRO A 165 7.80 5.71 19.69
N LEU A 166 7.93 5.14 18.49
CA LEU A 166 8.42 5.87 17.34
C LEU A 166 7.42 6.93 16.87
N VAL A 167 6.13 6.61 16.82
CA VAL A 167 5.07 7.59 16.51
C VAL A 167 5.11 8.78 17.48
N GLN A 168 5.18 8.52 18.78
CA GLN A 168 5.28 9.56 19.82
C GLN A 168 6.53 10.41 19.64
N SER A 169 7.69 9.78 19.40
CA SER A 169 8.95 10.51 19.18
C SER A 169 8.92 11.40 17.94
N LEU A 170 8.35 10.92 16.84
CA LEU A 170 8.26 11.68 15.59
C LEU A 170 7.26 12.83 15.69
N MET A 171 6.09 12.60 16.31
CA MET A 171 5.09 13.66 16.50
C MET A 171 5.55 14.73 17.50
N GLY A 172 6.33 14.36 18.52
CA GLY A 172 6.90 15.31 19.49
C GLY A 172 8.02 16.20 18.94
N LYS A 173 8.69 15.79 17.85
CA LYS A 173 9.76 16.56 17.20
C LYS A 173 9.26 17.67 16.28
N ILE A 174 8.01 17.59 15.83
CA ILE A 174 7.42 18.55 14.90
C ILE A 174 6.65 19.59 15.72
N SER A 175 7.16 20.83 15.77
CA SER A 175 6.50 21.94 16.46
C SER A 175 5.05 22.10 16.04
N VAL A 176 4.13 21.89 16.99
CA VAL A 176 2.73 22.37 17.05
C VAL A 176 1.76 21.89 15.97
N ASN A 177 2.23 21.41 14.81
CA ASN A 177 1.38 21.18 13.63
C ASN A 177 1.64 19.86 12.90
N ALA A 178 2.18 18.82 13.57
CA ALA A 178 1.92 17.44 13.15
C ALA A 178 0.42 17.20 13.33
N ASN A 179 -0.36 17.75 12.41
CA ASN A 179 -1.79 17.74 12.45
C ASN A 179 -2.17 16.27 12.36
N VAL A 180 -2.61 15.69 13.48
CA VAL A 180 -3.04 14.29 13.60
C VAL A 180 -4.15 13.95 12.61
N ASN A 181 -4.78 14.97 12.02
CA ASN A 181 -5.80 14.89 10.97
C ASN A 181 -5.28 15.18 9.56
N ARG A 182 -3.99 15.47 9.37
CA ARG A 182 -3.41 15.68 8.05
C ARG A 182 -3.42 14.37 7.29
N GLU A 183 -4.01 14.43 6.11
CA GLU A 183 -4.01 13.30 5.19
C GLU A 183 -2.63 13.15 4.54
N ASN A 184 -2.08 11.94 4.64
CA ASN A 184 -0.93 11.55 3.86
C ASN A 184 -1.42 11.03 2.50
N PRO A 185 -0.90 11.53 1.38
CA PRO A 185 -1.38 11.10 0.08
C PRO A 185 -1.14 9.63 -0.27
N TYR A 186 -0.15 8.98 0.35
CA TYR A 186 0.21 7.58 0.08
C TYR A 186 -0.34 6.61 1.11
N PHE A 187 -0.60 7.09 2.34
CA PHE A 187 -1.02 6.23 3.45
C PHE A 187 -2.44 6.54 3.95
N GLY A 188 -3.03 7.65 3.51
CA GLY A 188 -4.28 8.18 4.01
C GLY A 188 -4.09 8.92 5.34
N ARG A 189 -5.15 8.96 6.14
CA ARG A 189 -5.15 9.71 7.40
C ARG A 189 -4.63 8.86 8.55
N PRO A 190 -3.81 9.41 9.48
CA PRO A 190 -3.22 8.67 10.58
C PRO A 190 -4.19 7.75 11.33
N LEU A 191 -5.36 8.27 11.72
CA LEU A 191 -6.38 7.52 12.48
C LEU A 191 -6.96 6.35 11.67
N HIS A 192 -7.31 6.59 10.40
CA HIS A 192 -7.83 5.54 9.52
C HIS A 192 -6.77 4.48 9.23
N THR A 193 -5.52 4.89 8.99
CA THR A 193 -4.40 3.96 8.80
C THR A 193 -4.21 3.11 10.05
N ALA A 194 -4.18 3.71 11.24
CA ALA A 194 -4.05 2.98 12.50
C ALA A 194 -5.19 1.97 12.70
N ALA A 195 -6.43 2.36 12.41
CA ALA A 195 -7.59 1.48 12.51
C ALA A 195 -7.55 0.32 11.49
N ALA A 196 -7.23 0.60 10.23
CA ALA A 196 -7.14 -0.40 9.17
C ALA A 196 -6.06 -1.47 9.46
N TRP A 197 -4.99 -1.08 10.15
CA TRP A 197 -3.91 -1.99 10.56
C TRP A 197 -4.07 -2.54 11.99
N GLY A 198 -5.21 -2.28 12.65
CA GLY A 198 -5.52 -2.81 13.99
C GLY A 198 -4.58 -2.30 15.10
N ARG A 199 -4.07 -1.07 14.97
CA ARG A 199 -3.09 -0.48 15.90
C ARG A 199 -3.78 0.25 17.04
N ILE A 200 -4.43 -0.53 17.91
CA ILE A 200 -5.31 -0.01 18.98
C ILE A 200 -4.64 1.06 19.84
N GLU A 201 -3.41 0.82 20.30
CA GLU A 201 -2.68 1.77 21.16
C GLU A 201 -2.37 3.09 20.43
N ILE A 202 -2.12 3.02 19.12
CA ILE A 202 -1.88 4.19 18.27
C ILE A 202 -3.20 4.91 17.98
N VAL A 203 -4.29 4.19 17.77
CA VAL A 203 -5.65 4.77 17.65
C VAL A 203 -5.97 5.58 18.90
N GLN A 204 -5.77 5.01 20.09
CA GLN A 204 -6.02 5.72 21.34
C GLN A 204 -5.15 6.96 21.46
N TYR A 205 -3.84 6.83 21.20
CA TYR A 205 -2.91 7.96 21.22
C TYR A 205 -3.35 9.09 20.28
N LEU A 206 -3.75 8.76 19.05
CA LEU A 206 -4.22 9.75 18.07
C LEU A 206 -5.49 10.46 18.54
N LEU A 207 -6.46 9.73 19.11
CA LEU A 207 -7.70 10.30 19.65
C LEU A 207 -7.42 11.23 20.84
N ASP A 208 -6.54 10.83 21.75
CA ASP A 208 -6.12 11.65 22.90
C ASP A 208 -5.43 12.96 22.46
N HIS A 209 -4.89 13.00 21.24
CA HIS A 209 -4.24 14.17 20.65
C HIS A 209 -5.12 14.91 19.62
N GLY A 210 -6.44 14.68 19.63
CA GLY A 210 -7.41 15.44 18.85
C GLY A 210 -7.63 14.95 17.42
N ALA A 211 -7.38 13.67 17.14
CA ALA A 211 -7.76 13.07 15.87
C ALA A 211 -9.30 13.02 15.73
N ASP A 212 -9.80 13.53 14.61
CA ASP A 212 -11.19 13.59 14.24
C ASP A 212 -11.64 12.26 13.60
N LEU A 213 -12.58 11.61 14.28
CA LEU A 213 -13.17 10.34 13.88
C LEU A 213 -14.10 10.46 12.66
N ASN A 214 -14.77 11.60 12.48
CA ASN A 214 -15.91 11.74 11.55
C ASN A 214 -15.50 12.19 10.15
N ARG A 215 -14.24 12.53 9.96
CA ARG A 215 -13.81 13.18 8.73
C ARG A 215 -13.34 12.12 7.73
N PHE A 216 -14.31 11.50 7.05
CA PHE A 216 -14.10 10.48 6.03
C PHE A 216 -13.32 11.01 4.82
N THR A 217 -12.61 10.10 4.15
CA THR A 217 -11.88 10.38 2.90
C THR A 217 -12.89 10.53 1.76
N GLY A 218 -13.09 11.74 1.25
CA GLY A 218 -13.79 11.97 -0.01
C GLY A 218 -15.32 12.02 0.05
N ALA A 219 -15.87 13.01 0.75
CA ALA A 219 -17.04 13.73 0.27
C ALA A 219 -16.84 15.19 0.69
N GLN A 220 -16.89 16.11 -0.27
CA GLN A 220 -17.00 17.51 0.08
C GLN A 220 -18.27 17.67 0.92
N GLY A 221 -18.16 18.37 2.05
CA GLY A 221 -19.34 18.94 2.67
C GLY A 221 -19.97 19.89 1.66
N GLU A 222 -21.13 19.52 1.13
CA GLU A 222 -22.22 20.47 1.25
C GLU A 222 -22.52 20.51 2.75
N ASP A 223 -22.05 21.58 3.39
CA ASP A 223 -22.54 22.02 4.68
C ASP A 223 -24.05 22.25 4.53
N ASN A 224 -24.85 21.20 4.73
CA ASN A 224 -26.26 21.31 5.04
C ASN A 224 -26.43 20.78 6.47
N ASP A 225 -26.13 21.65 7.43
CA ASP A 225 -26.48 21.48 8.85
C ASP A 225 -28.01 21.44 9.09
N ASP A 226 -28.85 21.37 8.05
CA ASP A 226 -30.31 21.41 8.15
C ASP A 226 -31.04 20.07 7.95
N ASP A 227 -30.36 18.94 7.71
CA ASP A 227 -31.05 17.68 7.33
C ASP A 227 -31.09 16.57 8.40
N TRP A 228 -30.99 16.94 9.68
CA TRP A 228 -31.08 16.00 10.82
C TRP A 228 -32.52 15.84 11.35
N GLU A 229 -33.49 16.62 10.86
CA GLU A 229 -34.91 16.54 11.24
C GLU A 229 -35.73 15.58 10.36
N HIS A 230 -35.29 15.25 9.13
CA HIS A 230 -36.08 14.40 8.23
C HIS A 230 -35.99 12.88 8.50
N ALA A 231 -35.00 12.43 9.30
CA ALA A 231 -34.85 11.01 9.66
C ALA A 231 -35.74 10.55 10.84
N ARG A 232 -36.55 11.45 11.45
CA ARG A 232 -37.48 11.11 12.55
C ARG A 232 -38.95 10.97 12.14
N LEU A 233 -39.30 11.14 10.86
CA LEU A 233 -40.70 11.07 10.41
C LEU A 233 -41.17 9.75 9.78
N HIS A 234 -40.32 8.72 9.68
CA HIS A 234 -40.75 7.41 9.14
C HIS A 234 -40.88 6.30 10.20
N SER A 235 -40.85 6.68 11.49
CA SER A 235 -41.13 5.76 12.60
C SER A 235 -42.16 6.37 13.55
N ARG A 236 -43.39 6.65 13.06
CA ARG A 236 -44.62 6.68 13.87
C ARG A 236 -45.88 6.80 13.02
N HIS A 237 -46.88 5.98 13.40
CA HIS A 237 -48.24 5.80 12.89
C HIS A 237 -48.34 4.72 11.80
N GLU A 238 -48.58 3.45 12.15
CA GLU A 238 -49.89 2.89 12.59
C GLU A 238 -51.03 3.39 11.69
N TYR A 239 -51.44 2.58 10.71
CA TYR A 239 -52.62 1.69 10.76
C TYR A 239 -52.48 0.58 9.72
#